data_AF-A0A3C1PPC9-F1
#
_entry.id   AF-A0A3C1PPC9-F1
#
_cell.length_a   1.000
_cell.length_b   1.000
_cell.length_c   1.000
_cell.angle_alpha   90.00
_cell.angle_beta   90.00
_cell.angle_gamma   90.00
#
_symmetry.space_group_name_H-M   'P 1'
#
loop_
_entity.id
_entity.type
_entity.pdbx_description
1 polymer ?
#
loop_
_entity_poly.entity_id
_entity_poly.type
_entity_poly.pdbx_seq_one_letter_code
_entity_poly.pdbx_strand_id
1 'polypeptide(L)'
;MPQEPENLIPEDKFIEMIVDIHIADAVLSNEQMHDVNLADTTKSYYNFVFNKHQVSRYDFNENMKYYTAQTARFEKMYASVIDKLEVKAAEATEKAKEKK
;
A
#
# COMPACT_ATOMS: atom_id res chain seq x y z
N MET A 1 -15.71 -12.56 -15.31
CA MET A 1 -14.88 -11.44 -14.82
C MET A 1 -15.60 -10.83 -13.63
N PRO A 2 -14.91 -10.36 -12.57
CA PRO A 2 -15.58 -9.68 -11.47
C PRO A 2 -16.34 -8.46 -11.97
N GLN A 3 -17.46 -8.14 -11.31
CA GLN A 3 -18.21 -6.91 -11.60
C GLN A 3 -17.41 -5.69 -11.13
N GLU A 4 -17.62 -4.56 -11.79
CA GLU A 4 -17.04 -3.29 -11.39
C GLU A 4 -17.57 -2.90 -9.99
N PRO A 5 -16.69 -2.54 -9.03
CA PRO A 5 -17.11 -2.09 -7.72
C PRO A 5 -17.97 -0.83 -7.81
N GLU A 6 -18.95 -0.71 -6.91
CA GLU A 6 -19.79 0.51 -6.80
C GLU A 6 -18.93 1.77 -6.57
N ASN A 7 -17.88 1.64 -5.75
CA ASN A 7 -16.88 2.67 -5.50
C ASN A 7 -15.56 2.30 -6.20
N LEU A 8 -15.49 2.48 -7.52
CA LEU A 8 -14.25 2.26 -8.27
C LEU A 8 -13.19 3.30 -7.86
N ILE A 9 -12.08 2.82 -7.32
CA ILE A 9 -10.90 3.62 -6.97
C ILE A 9 -10.09 3.81 -8.26
N PRO A 10 -9.76 5.05 -8.67
CA PRO A 10 -8.90 5.29 -9.83
C PRO A 10 -7.55 4.58 -9.70
N GLU A 11 -6.99 4.10 -10.81
CA GLU A 11 -5.73 3.34 -10.81
C GLU A 11 -4.60 4.05 -10.07
N ASP A 12 -4.37 5.33 -10.35
CA ASP A 12 -3.30 6.11 -9.73
C ASP A 12 -3.44 6.16 -8.20
N LYS A 13 -4.68 6.36 -7.73
CA LYS A 13 -4.99 6.36 -6.30
C LYS A 13 -4.79 4.96 -5.70
N PHE A 14 -5.20 3.91 -6.40
CA PHE A 14 -5.03 2.54 -5.94
C PHE A 14 -3.56 2.13 -5.87
N ILE A 15 -2.74 2.56 -6.84
CA ILE A 15 -1.28 2.40 -6.84
C ILE A 15 -0.68 3.08 -5.59
N GLU A 16 -1.06 4.33 -5.31
CA GLU A 16 -0.57 5.05 -4.12
C GLU A 16 -0.97 4.36 -2.81
N MET A 17 -2.18 3.82 -2.73
CA MET A 17 -2.62 3.02 -1.58
C MET A 17 -1.75 1.77 -1.39
N ILE A 18 -1.47 1.01 -2.45
CA ILE A 18 -0.63 -0.20 -2.37
C ILE A 18 0.80 0.17 -1.92
N VAL A 19 1.34 1.27 -2.45
CA VAL A 19 2.66 1.78 -2.04
C VAL A 19 2.68 2.10 -0.53
N ASP A 20 1.67 2.82 -0.03
CA ASP A 20 1.59 3.15 1.39
C ASP A 20 1.40 1.91 2.29
N ILE A 21 0.67 0.89 1.83
CA ILE A 21 0.54 -0.40 2.53
C ILE A 21 1.90 -1.09 2.62
N HIS A 22 2.65 -1.17 1.52
CA HIS A 22 3.96 -1.82 1.54
C HIS A 22 5.00 -1.06 2.39
N ILE A 23 4.90 0.27 2.47
CA ILE A 23 5.72 1.06 3.41
C ILE A 23 5.33 0.74 4.85
N ALA A 24 4.03 0.67 5.14
CA ALA A 24 3.56 0.26 6.46
C ALA A 24 4.05 -1.14 6.82
N ASP A 25 4.03 -2.10 5.90
CA ASP A 25 4.59 -3.44 6.10
C ASP A 25 6.11 -3.39 6.37
N ALA A 26 6.86 -2.54 5.68
CA ALA A 26 8.29 -2.36 5.91
C ALA A 26 8.61 -1.72 7.27
N VAL A 27 7.76 -0.81 7.76
CA VAL A 27 7.87 -0.26 9.12
C VAL A 27 7.54 -1.33 10.15
N LEU A 28 6.43 -2.05 9.95
CA LEU A 28 5.98 -3.12 10.82
C LEU A 28 6.98 -4.27 10.89
N SER A 29 7.62 -4.65 9.79
CA SER A 29 8.63 -5.72 9.78
C SER A 29 9.89 -5.34 10.57
N ASN A 30 10.24 -4.04 10.60
CA ASN A 30 11.30 -3.53 11.48
C ASN A 30 10.85 -3.49 12.95
N GLU A 31 9.59 -3.12 13.24
CA GLU A 31 9.04 -3.11 14.61
C GLU A 31 8.76 -4.52 15.16
N GLN A 32 8.47 -5.50 14.30
CA GLN A 32 8.26 -6.92 14.63
C GLN A 32 9.46 -7.56 15.34
N MET A 33 10.67 -7.04 15.15
CA MET A 33 11.83 -7.47 15.94
C MET A 33 11.69 -7.14 17.43
N HIS A 34 10.83 -6.19 17.81
CA HIS A 34 10.82 -5.58 19.15
C HIS A 34 9.51 -5.73 19.95
N ASP A 35 8.37 -6.14 19.37
CA ASP A 35 7.06 -6.06 20.06
C ASP A 35 6.20 -7.35 20.02
N VAL A 36 5.39 -7.56 21.07
CA VAL A 36 4.61 -8.79 21.34
C VAL A 36 3.14 -8.68 20.89
N ASN A 37 2.63 -7.48 20.60
CA ASN A 37 1.23 -7.21 20.22
C ASN A 37 1.05 -6.89 18.71
N LEU A 38 1.56 -7.79 17.87
CA LEU A 38 1.62 -7.61 16.41
C LEU A 38 0.28 -7.33 15.71
N ALA A 39 -0.78 -8.00 16.15
CA ALA A 39 -2.07 -7.96 15.47
C ALA A 39 -2.76 -6.58 15.58
N ASP A 40 -2.59 -5.89 16.71
CA ASP A 40 -3.22 -4.59 16.93
C ASP A 40 -2.43 -3.46 16.25
N THR A 41 -1.09 -3.55 16.28
CA THR A 41 -0.21 -2.63 15.56
C THR A 41 -0.48 -2.72 14.05
N THR A 42 -0.50 -3.93 13.47
CA THR A 42 -0.77 -4.13 12.04
C THR A 42 -2.12 -3.54 11.62
N LYS A 43 -3.18 -3.79 12.40
CA LYS A 43 -4.51 -3.20 12.13
C LYS A 43 -4.47 -1.67 12.17
N SER A 44 -3.74 -1.08 13.12
CA SER A 44 -3.63 0.37 13.26
C SER A 44 -2.99 1.02 12.02
N TYR A 45 -1.91 0.45 11.51
CA TYR A 45 -1.22 0.98 10.33
C TYR A 45 -2.06 0.86 9.05
N TYR A 46 -2.72 -0.29 8.84
CA TYR A 46 -3.61 -0.46 7.68
C TYR A 46 -4.81 0.50 7.75
N ASN A 47 -5.39 0.67 8.95
CA ASN A 47 -6.45 1.67 9.16
C ASN A 47 -5.97 3.09 8.89
N PHE A 48 -4.73 3.43 9.26
CA PHE A 48 -4.14 4.72 8.95
C PHE A 48 -4.06 4.96 7.44
N VAL A 49 -3.61 3.97 6.65
CA VAL A 49 -3.58 4.08 5.18
C VAL A 49 -4.98 4.28 4.60
N PHE A 50 -5.95 3.47 5.04
CA PHE A 50 -7.34 3.59 4.60
C PHE A 50 -7.95 4.97 4.92
N ASN A 51 -7.68 5.49 6.13
CA ASN A 51 -8.12 6.83 6.54
C ASN A 51 -7.43 7.93 5.71
N LYS A 52 -6.11 7.83 5.48
CA LYS A 52 -5.34 8.78 4.66
C LYS A 52 -5.93 8.92 3.26
N HIS A 53 -6.34 7.80 2.66
CA HIS A 53 -6.90 7.76 1.32
C HIS A 53 -8.43 7.94 1.26
N GLN A 54 -9.09 8.05 2.42
CA GLN A 54 -10.56 8.10 2.51
C GLN A 54 -11.24 6.93 1.79
N VAL A 55 -10.71 5.71 1.99
CA VAL A 55 -11.22 4.48 1.37
C VAL A 55 -11.50 3.47 2.48
N SER A 56 -12.66 2.82 2.43
CA SER A 56 -12.95 1.77 3.40
C SER A 56 -12.19 0.49 3.06
N ARG A 57 -11.94 -0.37 4.04
CA ARG A 57 -11.35 -1.70 3.82
C ARG A 57 -12.19 -2.53 2.83
N TYR A 58 -13.51 -2.35 2.86
CA TYR A 58 -14.41 -3.04 1.94
C TYR A 58 -14.18 -2.59 0.49
N ASP A 59 -14.17 -1.26 0.25
CA ASP A 59 -13.93 -0.71 -1.09
C ASP A 59 -12.55 -1.15 -1.62
N PHE A 60 -11.51 -1.09 -0.79
CA PHE A 60 -10.19 -1.56 -1.17
C PHE A 60 -10.18 -3.03 -1.60
N ASN A 61 -10.85 -3.91 -0.85
CA ASN A 61 -10.91 -5.34 -1.15
C ASN A 61 -11.68 -5.63 -2.45
N GLU A 62 -12.79 -4.94 -2.70
CA GLU A 62 -13.55 -5.11 -3.94
C GLU A 62 -12.74 -4.59 -5.15
N ASN A 63 -12.06 -3.45 -5.01
CA ASN A 63 -11.16 -2.93 -6.02
C ASN A 63 -9.95 -3.84 -6.27
N MET A 64 -9.37 -4.44 -5.21
CA MET A 64 -8.30 -5.41 -5.34
C MET A 64 -8.73 -6.62 -6.17
N LYS A 65 -9.92 -7.19 -5.90
CA LYS A 65 -10.47 -8.29 -6.71
C LYS A 65 -10.70 -7.87 -8.16
N TYR A 66 -11.22 -6.66 -8.37
CA TYR A 66 -11.48 -6.13 -9.71
C TYR A 66 -10.19 -5.98 -10.52
N TYR A 67 -9.17 -5.30 -9.97
CA TYR A 67 -7.90 -5.06 -10.65
C TYR A 67 -7.10 -6.34 -10.85
N THR A 68 -7.00 -7.21 -9.85
CA THR A 68 -6.22 -8.47 -9.95
C THR A 68 -6.78 -9.45 -10.98
N ALA A 69 -8.09 -9.41 -11.26
CA ALA A 69 -8.67 -10.20 -12.33
C ALA A 69 -8.29 -9.74 -13.75
N GLN A 70 -7.67 -8.56 -13.88
CA GLN A 70 -7.25 -7.97 -15.15
C GLN A 70 -5.71 -8.04 -15.25
N THR A 71 -5.18 -9.24 -15.43
CA THR A 71 -3.74 -9.54 -15.31
C THR A 71 -2.82 -8.52 -15.97
N ALA A 72 -2.99 -8.25 -17.27
CA ALA A 72 -2.13 -7.32 -18.00
C ALA A 72 -2.23 -5.86 -17.52
N ARG A 73 -3.38 -5.45 -16.97
CA ARG A 73 -3.58 -4.11 -16.38
C ARG A 73 -2.91 -4.05 -15.02
N PHE A 74 -3.15 -5.07 -14.18
CA PHE A 74 -2.59 -5.17 -12.86
C PHE A 74 -1.06 -5.24 -12.87
N GLU A 75 -0.46 -5.98 -13.81
CA GLU A 75 1.00 -6.04 -14.00
C GLU A 75 1.59 -4.64 -14.24
N LYS A 76 0.95 -3.82 -15.08
CA LYS A 76 1.40 -2.43 -15.33
C LYS A 76 1.25 -1.54 -14.10
N MET A 77 0.12 -1.67 -13.39
CA MET A 77 -0.09 -0.96 -12.13
C MET A 77 0.98 -1.36 -11.10
N TYR A 78 1.30 -2.65 -11.00
CA TYR A 78 2.28 -3.14 -10.03
C TYR A 78 3.72 -2.77 -10.39
N ALA A 79 4.07 -2.69 -11.68
CA ALA A 79 5.34 -2.08 -12.10
C ALA A 79 5.47 -0.64 -11.58
N SER A 80 4.39 0.15 -11.68
CA SER A 80 4.36 1.52 -11.15
C SER A 80 4.45 1.56 -9.61
N VAL A 81 3.93 0.55 -8.91
CA VAL A 81 4.12 0.39 -7.45
C VAL A 81 5.60 0.19 -7.13
N ILE A 82 6.28 -0.72 -7.84
CA ILE A 82 7.70 -1.00 -7.65
C ILE A 82 8.54 0.25 -7.89
N ASP A 83 8.33 0.95 -9.01
CA ASP A 83 9.06 2.18 -9.33
C ASP A 83 8.90 3.24 -8.22
N LYS A 84 7.68 3.43 -7.71
CA LYS A 84 7.41 4.37 -6.61
C LYS A 84 8.08 3.94 -5.30
N LEU A 85 8.14 2.64 -5.01
CA LEU A 85 8.82 2.11 -3.82
C LEU A 85 10.33 2.34 -3.91
N GLU A 86 10.95 2.12 -5.07
CA GLU A 86 12.38 2.37 -5.28
C GLU A 86 12.73 3.84 -5.06
N VAL A 87 11.93 4.77 -5.62
CA VAL A 87 12.11 6.21 -5.41
C VAL A 87 12.02 6.56 -3.92
N LYS A 88 11.01 6.06 -3.21
CA LYS A 88 10.85 6.33 -1.78
C LYS A 88 11.97 5.73 -0.92
N ALA A 89 12.47 4.56 -1.29
CA ALA A 89 13.61 3.94 -0.61
C ALA A 89 14.88 4.79 -0.81
N ALA A 90 15.14 5.24 -2.03
CA ALA A 90 16.26 6.14 -2.33
C ALA A 90 16.16 7.44 -1.51
N GLU A 91 15.02 8.11 -1.50
CA GLU A 91 14.78 9.31 -0.70
C GLU A 91 15.01 9.08 0.80
N ALA A 92 14.58 7.94 1.34
CA ALA A 92 14.79 7.61 2.74
C ALA A 92 16.28 7.43 3.07
N THR A 93 17.05 6.79 2.18
CA THR A 93 18.49 6.61 2.37
C THR A 93 19.28 7.92 2.29
N GLU A 94 18.92 8.84 1.39
CA GLU A 94 19.58 10.15 1.30
C GLU A 94 19.29 11.01 2.55
N LYS A 95 18.03 11.06 3.00
CA LYS A 95 17.65 11.76 4.26
C LYS A 95 18.36 11.21 5.49
N ALA A 96 18.72 9.92 5.51
CA ALA A 96 19.47 9.32 6.60
C ALA A 96 20.96 9.72 6.60
N LYS A 97 21.53 10.01 5.42
CA LYS A 97 22.92 10.49 5.29
C LYS A 97 23.06 11.97 5.69
N GLU A 98 22.09 12.81 5.35
CA GLU A 98 22.10 14.25 5.68
C GLU A 98 21.95 14.54 7.18
N LYS A 99 21.36 13.61 7.94
CA LYS A 99 21.18 13.73 9.40
C LYS A 99 22.38 13.25 10.22
N LYS A 100 23.47 12.85 9.57
CA LYS A 100 24.65 12.26 10.20
C LYS A 100 25.86 13.17 10.04
#